data_AF-A0A352S379-F1
#
_entry.id   AF-A0A352S379-F1
#
_cell.length_a   1.000
_cell.length_b   1.000
_cell.length_c   1.000
_cell.angle_alpha   90.00
_cell.angle_beta   90.00
_cell.angle_gamma   90.00
#
_symmetry.space_group_name_H-M   'P 1'
#
loop_
_entity.id
_entity.type
_entity.pdbx_description
1 polymer ?
#
loop_
_entity_poly.entity_id
_entity_poly.type
_entity_poly.pdbx_seq_one_letter_code
_entity_poly.pdbx_strand_id
1 'polypeptide(L)'
;MPASQTARYFARSYAEARQKFLAAARACGATLTEFPHPTETGNQGEALAMDVAWVGAADASRVLLVTSGTHGAEGFCGSGTQVAMLADTGLHSDCHRAGCALMFIHAVNPYGFSHLRRVNEDNVDLNRNFADFERPLPANPAYAEIA
;
A
#
# COMPACT_ATOMS: atom_id res chain seq x y z
N MET A 1 13.95 27.44 -1.08
CA MET A 1 14.32 26.48 -0.02
C MET A 1 14.70 25.17 -0.70
N PRO A 2 15.88 24.59 -0.45
CA PRO A 2 16.15 23.22 -0.89
C PRO A 2 15.13 22.28 -0.23
N ALA A 3 14.66 21.28 -0.97
CA ALA A 3 13.75 20.28 -0.42
C ALA A 3 14.43 19.56 0.75
N SER A 4 13.70 19.31 1.85
CA SER A 4 14.25 18.56 2.99
C SER A 4 14.65 17.15 2.56
N GLN A 5 15.60 16.54 3.27
CA GLN A 5 16.02 15.16 3.01
C GLN A 5 14.84 14.17 3.07
N THR A 6 13.80 14.48 3.85
CA THR A 6 12.57 13.69 3.98
C THR A 6 11.65 13.84 2.77
N ALA A 7 11.56 15.04 2.17
CA ALA A 7 10.64 15.32 1.06
C ALA A 7 10.90 14.45 -0.17
N ARG A 8 12.12 13.92 -0.35
CA ARG A 8 12.48 13.04 -1.48
C ARG A 8 11.68 11.74 -1.51
N TYR A 9 11.18 11.28 -0.37
CA TYR A 9 10.43 10.02 -0.25
C TYR A 9 8.97 10.15 -0.70
N PHE A 10 8.41 11.36 -0.65
CA PHE A 10 7.00 11.62 -0.95
C PHE A 10 6.81 11.94 -2.43
N ALA A 11 5.65 11.57 -2.97
CA ALA A 11 5.29 11.72 -4.37
C ALA A 11 4.11 12.66 -4.57
N ARG A 12 3.90 13.12 -5.80
CA ARG A 12 2.78 13.98 -6.20
C ARG A 12 1.73 13.25 -7.04
N SER A 13 2.02 12.04 -7.48
CA SER A 13 1.08 11.17 -8.20
C SER A 13 1.23 9.72 -7.75
N TYR A 14 0.21 8.89 -8.01
CA TYR A 14 0.30 7.45 -7.80
C TYR A 14 1.45 6.83 -8.61
N ALA A 15 1.59 7.18 -9.89
CA ALA A 15 2.67 6.68 -10.74
C ALA A 15 4.06 6.98 -10.15
N GLU A 16 4.29 8.20 -9.65
CA GLU A 16 5.55 8.57 -9.00
C GLU A 16 5.73 7.82 -7.66
N ALA A 17 4.66 7.69 -6.86
CA ALA A 17 4.67 6.97 -5.59
C ALA A 17 5.08 5.50 -5.79
N ARG A 18 4.44 4.83 -6.77
CA ARG A 18 4.73 3.47 -7.17
C ARG A 18 6.16 3.29 -7.65
N GLN A 19 6.63 4.19 -8.52
CA GLN A 19 8.01 4.15 -8.99
C GLN A 19 9.01 4.27 -7.83
N LYS A 20 8.78 5.19 -6.89
CA LYS A 20 9.61 5.38 -5.69
C LYS A 20 9.62 4.13 -4.81
N PHE A 21 8.46 3.52 -4.56
CA PHE A 21 8.34 2.28 -3.80
C PHE A 21 9.14 1.15 -4.44
N LEU A 22 8.90 0.88 -5.73
CA LEU A 22 9.58 -0.19 -6.46
C LEU A 22 11.10 0.04 -6.53
N ALA A 23 11.54 1.29 -6.71
CA ALA A 23 12.95 1.63 -6.71
C ALA A 23 13.61 1.40 -5.35
N ALA A 24 12.98 1.83 -4.25
CA ALA A 24 13.48 1.63 -2.89
C ALA A 24 13.53 0.14 -2.53
N ALA A 25 12.48 -0.61 -2.86
CA ALA A 25 12.42 -2.05 -2.63
C ALA A 25 13.53 -2.80 -3.37
N ARG A 26 13.79 -2.47 -4.65
CA ARG A 26 14.92 -3.04 -5.40
C ARG A 26 16.27 -2.65 -4.79
N ALA A 27 16.42 -1.40 -4.36
CA ALA A 27 17.66 -0.90 -3.80
C ALA A 27 18.05 -1.62 -2.49
N CYS A 28 17.08 -2.03 -1.68
CA CYS A 28 17.32 -2.81 -0.47
C CYS A 28 17.29 -4.33 -0.67
N GLY A 29 17.17 -4.81 -1.92
CA GLY A 29 17.15 -6.24 -2.23
C GLY A 29 15.87 -6.95 -1.79
N ALA A 30 14.74 -6.24 -1.66
CA ALA A 30 13.47 -6.85 -1.32
C ALA A 30 13.00 -7.84 -2.40
N THR A 31 12.34 -8.92 -1.98
CA THR A 31 11.58 -9.76 -2.92
C THR A 31 10.27 -9.05 -3.26
N LEU A 32 10.04 -8.80 -4.54
CA LEU A 32 8.86 -8.10 -5.03
C LEU A 32 7.82 -9.08 -5.59
N THR A 33 6.54 -8.80 -5.32
CA THR A 33 5.40 -9.45 -5.97
C THR A 33 4.40 -8.38 -6.37
N GLU A 34 3.91 -8.45 -7.60
CA GLU A 34 2.96 -7.49 -8.15
C GLU A 34 1.60 -8.16 -8.34
N PHE A 35 0.54 -7.45 -7.96
CA PHE A 35 -0.85 -7.82 -8.23
C PHE A 35 -1.48 -6.71 -9.06
N PRO A 36 -1.42 -6.80 -10.40
CA PRO A 36 -2.04 -5.81 -11.28
C PRO A 36 -3.55 -5.72 -11.04
N HIS A 37 -4.09 -4.51 -11.13
CA HIS A 37 -5.53 -4.32 -11.12
C HIS A 37 -6.15 -5.00 -12.34
N PRO A 38 -7.22 -5.80 -12.18
CA PRO A 38 -7.69 -6.66 -13.27
C PRO A 38 -8.39 -5.90 -14.41
N THR A 39 -9.08 -4.80 -14.12
CA THR A 39 -9.98 -4.13 -15.07
C THR A 39 -9.74 -2.64 -15.29
N GLU A 40 -9.26 -1.91 -14.29
CA GLU A 40 -9.16 -0.45 -14.32
C GLU A 40 -7.75 0.05 -14.63
N THR A 41 -7.70 1.29 -15.15
CA THR A 41 -6.47 2.06 -15.29
C THR A 41 -6.49 3.30 -14.42
N GLY A 42 -5.32 3.88 -14.17
CA GLY A 42 -5.18 5.09 -13.37
C GLY A 42 -5.79 6.31 -14.04
N ASN A 43 -5.95 7.37 -13.27
CA ASN A 43 -6.50 8.66 -13.73
C ASN A 43 -5.67 9.31 -14.85
N GLN A 44 -4.41 8.92 -15.04
CA GLN A 44 -3.55 9.35 -16.15
C GLN A 44 -3.26 8.21 -17.14
N GLY A 45 -4.05 7.13 -17.10
CA GLY A 45 -3.89 5.94 -17.94
C GLY A 45 -2.77 5.00 -17.49
N GLU A 46 -2.18 5.21 -16.31
CA GLU A 46 -1.12 4.35 -15.80
C GLU A 46 -1.63 2.97 -15.33
N ALA A 47 -0.76 1.96 -15.36
CA ALA A 47 -1.08 0.65 -14.81
C ALA A 47 -1.19 0.71 -13.28
N LEU A 48 -2.32 0.23 -12.78
CA LEU A 48 -2.60 0.09 -11.35
C LEU A 48 -2.16 -1.30 -10.87
N ALA A 49 -1.55 -1.36 -9.69
CA ALA A 49 -1.20 -2.61 -9.01
C ALA A 49 -1.10 -2.42 -7.49
N MET A 50 -1.35 -3.50 -6.76
CA MET A 50 -0.81 -3.67 -5.41
C MET A 50 0.57 -4.33 -5.53
N ASP A 51 1.61 -3.65 -5.09
CA ASP A 51 2.97 -4.15 -5.03
C ASP A 51 3.30 -4.57 -3.59
N VAL A 52 3.85 -5.77 -3.43
CA VAL A 52 4.31 -6.31 -2.15
C VAL A 52 5.84 -6.40 -2.16
N ALA A 53 6.48 -5.84 -1.14
CA ALA A 53 7.92 -5.94 -0.92
C ALA A 53 8.22 -6.68 0.38
N TRP A 54 8.99 -7.76 0.29
CA TRP A 54 9.45 -8.56 1.42
C TRP A 54 10.93 -8.32 1.70
N VAL A 55 11.27 -7.94 2.93
CA VAL A 55 12.64 -7.70 3.39
C VAL A 55 12.94 -8.59 4.60
N GLY A 56 13.99 -9.41 4.49
CA GLY A 56 14.43 -10.32 5.55
C GLY A 56 14.33 -11.79 5.15
N ALA A 57 14.58 -12.69 6.12
CA ALA A 57 14.57 -14.12 5.90
C ALA A 57 13.15 -14.63 5.54
N ALA A 58 13.05 -15.55 4.58
CA ALA A 58 11.77 -16.12 4.16
C ALA A 58 11.10 -16.97 5.26
N ASP A 59 11.90 -17.50 6.18
CA ASP A 59 11.50 -18.31 7.33
C ASP A 59 11.53 -17.53 8.65
N ALA A 60 11.49 -16.19 8.59
CA ALA A 60 11.47 -15.35 9.78
C ALA A 60 10.30 -15.73 10.71
N SER A 61 10.57 -15.83 12.01
CA SER A 61 9.58 -16.24 13.01
C SER A 61 8.44 -15.22 13.23
N ARG A 62 8.63 -13.99 12.77
CA ARG A 62 7.71 -12.85 12.92
C ARG A 62 7.72 -12.01 11.65
N VAL A 63 6.60 -11.38 11.37
CA VAL A 63 6.46 -10.43 10.26
C VAL A 63 5.84 -9.14 10.78
N LEU A 64 6.48 -8.02 10.50
CA LEU A 64 5.87 -6.70 10.63
C LEU A 64 5.29 -6.30 9.28
N LEU A 65 3.96 -6.26 9.22
CA LEU A 65 3.21 -5.84 8.04
C LEU A 65 2.95 -4.34 8.08
N VAL A 66 3.31 -3.64 7.00
CA VAL A 66 3.06 -2.21 6.81
C VAL A 66 2.30 -2.00 5.50
N THR A 67 1.02 -1.65 5.61
CA THR A 67 0.15 -1.39 4.45
C THR A 67 -0.07 0.11 4.27
N SER A 68 -0.22 0.57 3.03
CA SER A 68 -0.61 1.94 2.73
C SER A 68 -1.78 2.01 1.74
N GLY A 69 -2.44 3.16 1.72
CA GLY A 69 -3.45 3.50 0.72
C GLY A 69 -4.68 2.60 0.75
N THR A 70 -5.13 2.14 1.92
CA THR A 70 -6.48 1.54 2.06
C THR A 70 -7.55 2.57 1.68
N HIS A 71 -7.39 3.80 2.19
CA HIS A 71 -8.03 4.97 1.61
C HIS A 71 -7.08 5.57 0.58
N GLY A 72 -7.51 5.58 -0.67
CA GLY A 72 -6.62 5.88 -1.79
C GLY A 72 -5.93 7.24 -1.68
N ALA A 73 -6.69 8.31 -1.45
CA ALA A 73 -6.15 9.67 -1.31
C ALA A 73 -5.14 9.83 -0.15
N GLU A 74 -5.17 8.96 0.86
CA GLU A 74 -4.21 8.96 1.98
C GLU A 74 -2.91 8.21 1.63
N GLY A 75 -2.87 7.57 0.46
CA GLY A 75 -1.74 6.80 -0.05
C GLY A 75 -0.45 7.60 -0.19
N PHE A 76 -0.49 8.91 -0.44
CA PHE A 76 0.73 9.72 -0.58
C PHE A 76 1.59 9.71 0.68
N CYS A 77 0.95 9.85 1.84
CA CYS A 77 1.62 9.88 3.13
C CYS A 77 2.16 8.48 3.49
N GLY A 78 1.31 7.46 3.35
CA GLY A 78 1.66 6.08 3.63
C GLY A 78 2.77 5.55 2.72
N SER A 79 2.67 5.81 1.41
CA SER A 79 3.70 5.46 0.42
C SER A 79 5.03 6.12 0.74
N GLY A 80 5.05 7.44 0.97
CA GLY A 80 6.30 8.13 1.32
C GLY A 80 6.95 7.58 2.60
N THR A 81 6.15 7.19 3.59
CA THR A 81 6.63 6.52 4.81
C THR A 81 7.24 5.16 4.49
N GLN A 82 6.59 4.35 3.65
CA GLN A 82 7.12 3.04 3.22
C GLN A 82 8.43 3.19 2.44
N VAL A 83 8.54 4.17 1.53
CA VAL A 83 9.77 4.46 0.78
C VAL A 83 10.90 4.85 1.73
N ALA A 84 10.61 5.65 2.76
CA ALA A 84 11.59 6.01 3.78
C ALA A 84 12.06 4.78 4.59
N MET A 85 11.13 3.91 5.00
CA MET A 85 11.44 2.68 5.73
C MET A 85 12.27 1.70 4.90
N LEU A 86 11.97 1.54 3.61
CA LEU A 86 12.75 0.70 2.69
C LEU A 86 14.18 1.22 2.49
N ALA A 87 14.42 2.51 2.73
CA ALA A 87 15.75 3.11 2.69
C ALA A 87 16.49 3.07 4.04
N ASP A 88 15.83 2.59 5.11
CA ASP A 88 16.36 2.61 6.48
C ASP A 88 17.11 1.31 6.80
N THR A 89 18.44 1.35 6.65
CA THR A 89 19.32 0.21 6.95
C THR A 89 19.38 -0.11 8.45
N GLY A 90 19.12 0.86 9.31
CA GLY A 90 19.04 0.66 10.76
C GLY A 90 17.83 -0.19 11.12
N LEU A 91 16.65 0.21 10.64
CA LEU A 91 15.41 -0.57 10.78
C LEU A 91 15.58 -2.01 10.29
N HIS A 92 16.14 -2.20 9.10
CA HIS A 92 16.35 -3.54 8.53
C HIS A 92 17.26 -4.40 9.42
N SER A 93 18.35 -3.81 9.93
CA SER A 93 19.29 -4.50 10.83
C SER A 93 18.64 -4.88 12.16
N ASP A 94 17.80 -4.00 12.70
CA ASP A 94 17.09 -4.23 13.96
C ASP A 94 16.05 -5.34 13.82
N CYS A 95 15.26 -5.33 12.74
CA CYS A 95 14.32 -6.41 12.42
C CYS A 95 15.03 -7.75 12.23
N HIS A 96 16.15 -7.77 11.51
CA HIS A 96 16.95 -8.98 11.33
C HIS A 96 17.43 -9.58 12.66
N ARG A 97 18.01 -8.75 13.56
CA ARG A 97 18.45 -9.23 14.90
C ARG A 97 17.28 -9.71 15.76
N ALA A 98 16.09 -9.16 15.56
CA ALA A 98 14.87 -9.58 16.25
C ALA A 98 14.20 -10.83 15.63
N GLY A 99 14.76 -11.41 14.57
CA GLY A 99 14.16 -12.55 13.86
C GLY A 99 12.83 -12.20 13.17
N CYS A 100 12.69 -10.94 12.72
CA CYS A 100 11.49 -10.38 12.11
C CYS A 100 11.76 -10.01 10.64
N ALA A 101 10.86 -10.40 9.74
CA ALA A 101 10.81 -9.87 8.38
C ALA A 101 9.89 -8.64 8.32
N LEU A 102 10.09 -7.80 7.30
CA LEU A 102 9.21 -6.69 6.96
C LEU A 102 8.44 -7.03 5.69
N MET A 103 7.12 -6.86 5.71
CA MET A 103 6.27 -6.98 4.53
C MET A 103 5.56 -5.64 4.29
N PHE A 104 5.82 -5.03 3.15
CA PHE A 104 5.17 -3.79 2.74
C PHE A 104 4.14 -4.07 1.66
N ILE A 105 2.95 -3.47 1.76
CA ILE A 105 1.92 -3.49 0.71
C ILE A 105 1.67 -2.07 0.24
N HIS A 106 2.02 -1.78 -1.02
CA HIS A 106 1.90 -0.49 -1.70
C HIS A 106 1.12 -0.66 -3.02
N ALA A 107 -0.12 -0.23 -3.14
CA ALA A 107 -1.03 0.26 -2.11
C ALA A 107 -2.32 -0.53 -2.21
N VAL A 108 -3.03 -0.71 -1.10
CA VAL A 108 -4.21 -1.60 -1.02
C VAL A 108 -5.34 -1.18 -1.98
N ASN A 109 -5.52 0.12 -2.18
CA ASN A 109 -6.48 0.69 -3.12
C ASN A 109 -5.76 1.52 -4.19
N PRO A 110 -5.12 0.88 -5.20
CA PRO A 110 -4.37 1.61 -6.20
C PRO A 110 -5.28 2.47 -7.08
N TYR A 111 -6.52 2.04 -7.32
CA TYR A 111 -7.54 2.84 -8.02
C TYR A 111 -7.81 4.15 -7.28
N GLY A 112 -8.24 4.07 -6.03
CA GLY A 112 -8.54 5.27 -5.24
C GLY A 112 -7.32 6.17 -5.08
N PHE A 113 -6.12 5.60 -5.02
CA PHE A 113 -4.89 6.38 -4.91
C PHE A 113 -4.63 7.20 -6.19
N SER A 114 -4.71 6.59 -7.36
CA SER A 114 -4.55 7.30 -8.65
C SER A 114 -5.67 8.32 -8.90
N HIS A 115 -6.91 7.97 -8.55
CA HIS A 115 -8.11 8.80 -8.77
C HIS A 115 -8.42 9.79 -7.63
N LEU A 116 -7.55 9.90 -6.61
CA LEU A 116 -7.75 10.76 -5.43
C LEU A 116 -9.08 10.49 -4.69
N ARG A 117 -9.48 9.23 -4.60
CA ARG A 117 -10.69 8.77 -3.92
C ARG A 117 -10.34 8.05 -2.61
N ARG A 118 -11.24 8.17 -1.64
CA ARG A 118 -11.21 7.36 -0.41
C ARG A 118 -11.52 5.89 -0.72
N VAL A 119 -12.47 5.67 -1.61
CA VAL A 119 -13.08 4.38 -1.96
C VAL A 119 -12.39 3.74 -3.18
N ASN A 120 -12.70 2.48 -3.45
CA ASN A 120 -12.26 1.78 -4.66
C ASN A 120 -13.13 2.18 -5.88
N GLU A 121 -12.92 1.50 -7.01
CA GLU A 121 -13.64 1.64 -8.28
C GLU A 121 -15.16 1.46 -8.17
N ASP A 122 -15.61 0.59 -7.26
CA ASP A 122 -17.02 0.32 -6.98
C ASP A 122 -17.63 1.26 -5.93
N ASN A 123 -16.91 2.33 -5.58
CA ASN A 123 -17.31 3.26 -4.52
C ASN A 123 -17.44 2.61 -3.13
N VAL A 124 -16.71 1.50 -2.89
CA VAL A 124 -16.64 0.79 -1.60
C VAL A 124 -15.52 1.35 -0.72
N ASP A 125 -15.82 1.65 0.55
CA ASP A 125 -14.80 1.93 1.56
C ASP A 125 -14.17 0.60 2.02
N LEU A 126 -12.96 0.31 1.55
CA LEU A 126 -12.26 -0.92 1.88
C LEU A 126 -12.03 -1.09 3.38
N ASN A 127 -11.91 0.00 4.15
CA ASN A 127 -11.76 -0.05 5.60
C ASN A 127 -13.10 -0.31 6.34
N ARG A 128 -14.15 -0.65 5.59
CA ARG A 128 -15.45 -1.11 6.11
C ARG A 128 -15.88 -2.45 5.50
N ASN A 129 -15.05 -3.04 4.63
CA ASN A 129 -15.40 -4.19 3.81
C ASN A 129 -14.71 -5.50 4.25
N PHE A 130 -14.47 -5.68 5.56
CA PHE A 130 -13.81 -6.86 6.13
C PHE A 130 -14.81 -7.98 6.50
N ALA A 131 -15.97 -8.03 5.85
CA ALA A 131 -16.97 -9.06 6.12
C ALA A 131 -16.50 -10.43 5.62
N ASP A 132 -16.94 -11.49 6.31
CA ASP A 132 -16.81 -12.87 5.82
C ASP A 132 -17.91 -13.11 4.77
N PHE A 133 -17.56 -13.01 3.49
CA PHE A 133 -18.49 -13.17 2.38
C PHE A 133 -18.91 -14.63 2.13
N GLU A 134 -18.31 -15.60 2.82
CA GLU A 134 -18.78 -17.00 2.83
C GLU A 134 -19.96 -17.20 3.80
N ARG A 135 -20.33 -16.16 4.55
CA ARG A 135 -21.47 -16.18 5.49
C ARG A 135 -22.53 -15.15 5.07
N PRO A 136 -23.79 -15.32 5.54
CA PRO A 136 -24.80 -14.29 5.37
C PRO A 136 -24.30 -12.95 5.92
N LEU A 137 -24.40 -11.90 5.12
CA LEU A 137 -24.01 -10.55 5.52
C LEU A 137 -24.93 -10.03 6.64
N PRO A 138 -24.43 -9.19 7.55
CA PRO A 138 -25.25 -8.55 8.56
C PRO A 138 -26.40 -7.76 7.90
N ALA A 139 -27.63 -7.98 8.37
CA ALA A 139 -28.76 -7.19 7.91
C ALA A 139 -28.63 -5.73 8.33
N ASN A 140 -28.91 -4.80 7.41
CA ASN A 140 -29.00 -3.37 7.69
C ASN A 140 -30.40 -2.86 7.32
N PRO A 141 -31.43 -3.13 8.15
CA PRO A 141 -32.81 -2.79 7.82
C PRO A 141 -33.02 -1.28 7.63
N ALA A 142 -32.33 -0.44 8.41
CA ALA A 142 -32.38 1.02 8.25
C ALA A 142 -31.88 1.48 6.87
N TYR A 143 -30.91 0.78 6.27
CA TYR A 143 -30.46 1.08 4.91
C TYR A 143 -31.51 0.69 3.85
N ALA A 144 -32.26 -0.39 4.08
CA ALA A 144 -33.33 -0.80 3.17
C ALA A 144 -34.51 0.19 3.14
N GLU A 145 -34.66 1.02 4.17
CA GLU A 145 -35.70 2.06 4.22
C GLU A 145 -35.37 3.31 3.38
N ILE A 146 -34.11 3.50 2.98
CA ILE A 146 -33.63 4.68 2.24
C ILE A 146 -33.08 4.36 0.83
N ALA A 147 -33.03 3.09 0.45
CA ALA A 147 -32.52 2.61 -0.83
C ALA A 147 -33.58 2.61 -1.93
#